data_AF-B4HDQ6-F1
#
_entry.id   AF-B4HDQ6-F1
#
_cell.length_a   1.000
_cell.length_b   1.000
_cell.length_c   1.000
_cell.angle_alpha   90.00
_cell.angle_beta   90.00
_cell.angle_gamma   90.00
#
_symmetry.space_group_name_H-M   'P 1'
#
loop_
_entity.id
_entity.type
_entity.pdbx_description
1 polymer ?
#
loop_
_entity_poly.entity_id
_entity_poly.type
_entity_poly.pdbx_seq_one_letter_code
_entity_poly.pdbx_strand_id
1 'polypeptide(L)'
;MLIRTARRNRQKTYVMEDSESQKPEMNPSPERKEDRKERRKEKEMESKRELERRKELAREKEREKKQEKQHQQEWRKELEKERQREKELQREHLKQDPSTSSRRVNKEITKFDEEFERDIQKLEQNICQLDFRSKTMATMWMDKLRQPPHNADEARSRNIITSHLLKCCGDNVFNKEPFNHPPPPQNLTTIRETMILTRESTCHGMPSSKQMEPKANLTQLFSDSYDGGEFLSQLPVPRDGAFFIYYMQPNL
;
A
#
# COMPACT_ATOMS: atom_id res chain seq x y z
N MET A 1 -53.37 17.35 34.85
CA MET A 1 -54.79 17.79 34.93
C MET A 1 -55.54 17.27 33.70
N LEU A 2 -56.88 17.22 33.73
CA LEU A 2 -57.73 16.59 32.70
C LEU A 2 -58.78 17.55 32.12
N ILE A 3 -58.71 17.82 30.81
CA ILE A 3 -59.64 18.59 29.94
C ILE A 3 -59.45 18.01 28.51
N ARG A 4 -60.41 17.57 27.67
CA ARG A 4 -61.90 17.48 27.69
C ARG A 4 -62.62 18.84 27.82
N THR A 5 -63.26 19.42 26.80
CA THR A 5 -64.00 18.90 25.60
C THR A 5 -63.88 19.90 24.41
N ALA A 6 -63.98 19.59 23.12
CA ALA A 6 -64.87 18.76 22.27
C ALA A 6 -66.16 19.45 21.74
N ARG A 7 -66.18 19.83 20.45
CA ARG A 7 -67.31 19.83 19.47
C ARG A 7 -66.78 20.34 18.09
N ARG A 8 -66.89 19.60 16.99
CA ARG A 8 -68.07 19.14 16.21
C ARG A 8 -68.45 20.17 15.12
N ASN A 9 -68.10 19.87 13.87
CA ASN A 9 -68.97 20.21 12.75
C ASN A 9 -69.18 18.98 11.86
N ARG A 10 -70.35 18.88 11.22
CA ARG A 10 -70.75 17.78 10.34
C ARG A 10 -70.98 18.33 8.94
N GLN A 11 -70.41 17.71 7.93
CA GLN A 11 -71.13 17.52 6.68
C GLN A 11 -71.20 16.03 6.39
N LYS A 12 -72.42 15.55 6.14
CA LYS A 12 -72.68 14.23 5.57
C LYS A 12 -72.78 14.43 4.06
N THR A 13 -71.99 13.70 3.29
CA THR A 13 -72.43 13.21 1.99
C THR A 13 -72.70 11.72 2.15
N TYR A 14 -73.87 11.29 1.70
CA TYR A 14 -74.37 9.93 1.86
C TYR A 14 -74.57 9.39 0.45
N VAL A 15 -73.75 8.42 0.07
CA VAL A 15 -73.94 7.59 -1.13
C VAL A 15 -74.17 6.19 -0.60
N MET A 16 -75.23 5.53 -1.08
CA MET A 16 -75.64 4.23 -0.56
C MET A 16 -74.74 3.11 -1.09
N GLU A 17 -74.77 2.00 -0.37
CA GLU A 17 -74.75 0.59 -0.81
C GLU A 17 -74.14 0.29 -2.21
N ASP A 18 -73.28 -0.72 -2.35
CA ASP A 18 -73.60 -2.09 -1.92
C ASP A 18 -72.36 -3.01 -1.75
N SER A 19 -72.64 -4.30 -1.48
CA SER A 19 -71.76 -5.47 -1.56
C SER A 19 -70.75 -5.73 -0.43
N GLU A 20 -71.00 -6.82 0.29
CA GLU A 20 -70.09 -7.44 1.25
C GLU A 20 -68.76 -7.85 0.60
N SER A 21 -67.65 -7.22 1.01
CA SER A 21 -66.31 -7.73 0.72
C SER A 21 -65.79 -8.57 1.88
N GLN A 22 -66.02 -9.89 1.80
CA GLN A 22 -65.49 -10.87 2.74
C GLN A 22 -63.96 -10.74 2.85
N LYS A 23 -63.41 -10.82 4.07
CA LYS A 23 -61.96 -10.96 4.26
C LYS A 23 -61.54 -12.34 3.73
N PRO A 24 -60.64 -12.43 2.73
CA PRO A 24 -60.03 -13.71 2.41
C PRO A 24 -58.99 -14.03 3.49
N GLU A 25 -59.32 -14.92 4.44
CA GLU A 25 -58.31 -15.61 5.24
C GLU A 25 -57.50 -16.54 4.34
N MET A 26 -56.53 -15.95 3.63
CA MET A 26 -55.53 -16.64 2.81
C MET A 26 -54.56 -17.42 3.71
N ASN A 27 -55.07 -18.50 4.29
CA ASN A 27 -54.28 -19.59 4.82
C ASN A 27 -53.27 -20.01 3.74
N PRO A 28 -51.94 -19.85 3.95
CA PRO A 28 -51.01 -20.01 2.84
C PRO A 28 -50.98 -21.47 2.38
N SER A 29 -51.19 -21.69 1.07
CA SER A 29 -51.09 -23.01 0.42
C SER A 29 -49.84 -23.75 0.89
N PRO A 30 -49.90 -25.08 1.14
CA PRO A 30 -48.74 -25.89 1.49
C PRO A 30 -47.53 -25.61 0.60
N GLU A 31 -47.72 -25.52 -0.71
CA GLU A 31 -46.67 -25.26 -1.71
C GLU A 31 -45.93 -23.93 -1.45
N ARG A 32 -46.68 -22.86 -1.11
CA ARG A 32 -46.10 -21.55 -0.75
C ARG A 32 -45.38 -21.56 0.60
N LYS A 33 -45.64 -22.54 1.46
CA LYS A 33 -44.85 -22.78 2.69
C LYS A 33 -43.59 -23.59 2.39
N GLU A 34 -43.61 -24.47 1.39
CA GLU A 34 -42.47 -25.29 1.00
C GLU A 34 -41.44 -24.54 0.15
N ASP A 35 -41.82 -23.81 -0.90
CA ASP A 35 -40.90 -22.93 -1.67
C ASP A 35 -40.20 -21.91 -0.75
N ARG A 36 -40.93 -21.34 0.22
CA ARG A 36 -40.36 -20.42 1.23
C ARG A 36 -39.42 -21.10 2.22
N LYS A 37 -39.51 -22.42 2.41
CA LYS A 37 -38.64 -23.24 3.26
C LYS A 37 -37.41 -23.73 2.47
N GLU A 38 -37.58 -24.01 1.18
CA GLU A 38 -36.51 -24.37 0.25
C GLU A 38 -35.57 -23.20 -0.03
N ARG A 39 -36.10 -22.03 -0.43
CA ARG A 39 -35.32 -20.78 -0.57
C ARG A 39 -34.59 -20.34 0.71
N ARG A 40 -35.04 -20.79 1.88
CA ARG A 40 -34.32 -20.59 3.16
C ARG A 40 -33.13 -21.52 3.28
N LYS A 41 -33.30 -22.82 3.02
CA LYS A 41 -32.20 -23.80 2.98
C LYS A 41 -31.14 -23.43 1.92
N GLU A 42 -31.57 -22.97 0.76
CA GLU A 42 -30.69 -22.54 -0.34
C GLU A 42 -29.79 -21.38 0.10
N LYS A 43 -30.35 -20.32 0.67
CA LYS A 43 -29.59 -19.18 1.22
C LYS A 43 -28.69 -19.57 2.40
N GLU A 44 -29.10 -20.52 3.22
CA GLU A 44 -28.29 -21.07 4.32
C GLU A 44 -27.08 -21.85 3.78
N MET A 45 -27.27 -22.66 2.74
CA MET A 45 -26.20 -23.37 2.03
C MET A 45 -25.26 -22.44 1.26
N GLU A 46 -25.78 -21.38 0.66
CA GLU A 46 -24.99 -20.34 -0.02
C GLU A 46 -24.13 -19.55 0.98
N SER A 47 -24.73 -19.08 2.07
CA SER A 47 -24.02 -18.41 3.18
C SER A 47 -22.93 -19.29 3.78
N LYS A 48 -23.19 -20.60 3.95
CA LYS A 48 -22.20 -21.58 4.39
C LYS A 48 -21.02 -21.69 3.42
N ARG A 49 -21.28 -21.74 2.10
CA ARG A 49 -20.23 -21.74 1.05
C ARG A 49 -19.44 -20.44 1.03
N GLU A 50 -20.05 -19.28 1.23
CA GLU A 50 -19.33 -18.00 1.29
C GLU A 50 -18.44 -17.91 2.54
N LEU A 51 -18.95 -18.34 3.70
CA LEU A 51 -18.17 -18.41 4.93
C LEU A 51 -16.96 -19.36 4.80
N GLU A 52 -17.10 -20.44 4.04
CA GLU A 52 -16.02 -21.38 3.73
C GLU A 52 -14.94 -20.73 2.84
N ARG A 53 -15.33 -20.09 1.72
CA ARG A 53 -14.41 -19.30 0.87
C ARG A 53 -13.69 -18.19 1.66
N ARG A 54 -14.39 -17.47 2.54
CA ARG A 54 -13.79 -16.45 3.42
C ARG A 54 -12.77 -17.05 4.40
N LYS A 55 -13.00 -18.25 4.93
CA LYS A 55 -12.04 -18.96 5.80
C LYS A 55 -10.83 -19.49 5.04
N GLU A 56 -11.00 -19.88 3.78
CA GLU A 56 -9.91 -20.33 2.91
C GLU A 56 -8.98 -19.16 2.54
N LEU A 57 -9.54 -18.06 2.02
CA LEU A 57 -8.81 -16.81 1.75
C LEU A 57 -8.08 -16.26 2.99
N ALA A 58 -8.69 -16.37 4.18
CA ALA A 58 -8.04 -15.97 5.43
C ALA A 58 -6.84 -16.84 5.79
N ARG A 59 -6.92 -18.17 5.56
CA ARG A 59 -5.80 -19.11 5.77
C ARG A 59 -4.68 -18.91 4.74
N GLU A 60 -5.03 -18.57 3.51
CA GLU A 60 -4.08 -18.24 2.45
C GLU A 60 -3.31 -16.95 2.78
N LYS A 61 -4.00 -15.84 3.08
CA LYS A 61 -3.40 -14.59 3.54
C LYS A 61 -2.58 -14.76 4.83
N GLU A 62 -2.89 -15.74 5.69
CA GLU A 62 -2.07 -16.10 6.86
C GLU A 62 -0.79 -16.88 6.49
N ARG A 63 -0.83 -17.74 5.45
CA ARG A 63 0.35 -18.46 4.94
C ARG A 63 1.32 -17.51 4.23
N GLU A 64 0.82 -16.66 3.35
CA GLU A 64 1.60 -15.61 2.68
C GLU A 64 2.31 -14.74 3.73
N LYS A 65 1.56 -14.23 4.72
CA LYS A 65 2.10 -13.39 5.80
C LYS A 65 3.07 -14.12 6.74
N LYS A 66 3.13 -15.46 6.72
CA LYS A 66 4.18 -16.24 7.40
C LYS A 66 5.43 -16.37 6.53
N GLN A 67 5.28 -16.63 5.23
CA GLN A 67 6.38 -16.69 4.28
C GLN A 67 7.08 -15.32 4.13
N GLU A 68 6.31 -14.24 3.99
CA GLU A 68 6.81 -12.86 3.96
C GLU A 68 7.65 -12.53 5.22
N LYS A 69 7.14 -12.89 6.40
CA LYS A 69 7.86 -12.71 7.68
C LYS A 69 9.14 -13.54 7.76
N GLN A 70 9.14 -14.77 7.22
CA GLN A 70 10.34 -15.60 7.18
C GLN A 70 11.39 -14.96 6.27
N HIS A 71 11.00 -14.56 5.05
CA HIS A 71 11.89 -13.88 4.11
C HIS A 71 12.47 -12.58 4.71
N GLN A 72 11.63 -11.77 5.36
CA GLN A 72 12.08 -10.58 6.10
C GLN A 72 13.09 -10.89 7.23
N GLN A 73 12.97 -12.03 7.91
CA GLN A 73 13.93 -12.44 8.94
C GLN A 73 15.24 -12.97 8.35
N GLU A 74 15.20 -13.68 7.24
CA GLU A 74 16.37 -14.20 6.53
C GLU A 74 17.19 -13.05 5.94
N TRP A 75 16.53 -12.13 5.25
CA TRP A 75 17.15 -10.93 4.67
C TRP A 75 17.74 -9.98 5.74
N ARG A 76 17.08 -9.86 6.91
CA ARG A 76 17.66 -9.13 8.08
C ARG A 76 18.92 -9.80 8.63
N LYS A 77 19.00 -11.14 8.64
CA LYS A 77 20.22 -11.87 9.03
C LYS A 77 21.34 -11.69 7.99
N GLU A 78 20.99 -11.51 6.72
CA GLU A 78 21.97 -11.25 5.66
C GLU A 78 22.57 -9.84 5.77
N LEU A 79 21.76 -8.80 6.01
CA LEU A 79 22.27 -7.45 6.31
C LEU A 79 23.17 -7.45 7.55
N GLU A 80 22.82 -8.19 8.62
CA GLU A 80 23.69 -8.31 9.79
C GLU A 80 25.04 -8.97 9.45
N LYS A 81 25.05 -10.01 8.60
CA LYS A 81 26.29 -10.64 8.11
C LYS A 81 27.10 -9.71 7.20
N GLU A 82 26.46 -8.88 6.38
CA GLU A 82 27.16 -7.84 5.60
C GLU A 82 27.80 -6.82 6.54
N ARG A 83 27.04 -6.31 7.52
CA ARG A 83 27.51 -5.36 8.54
C ARG A 83 28.62 -5.91 9.45
N GLN A 84 28.61 -7.22 9.74
CA GLN A 84 29.70 -7.88 10.44
C GLN A 84 30.98 -7.91 9.59
N ARG A 85 30.87 -8.29 8.31
CA ARG A 85 32.00 -8.26 7.37
C ARG A 85 32.54 -6.85 7.15
N GLU A 86 31.69 -5.82 7.09
CA GLU A 86 32.11 -4.41 7.06
C GLU A 86 32.91 -4.01 8.33
N LYS A 87 32.46 -4.41 9.52
CA LYS A 87 33.16 -4.16 10.79
C LYS A 87 34.48 -4.93 10.91
N GLU A 88 34.57 -6.12 10.34
CA GLU A 88 35.83 -6.87 10.28
C GLU A 88 36.84 -6.19 9.36
N LEU A 89 36.43 -5.77 8.16
CA LEU A 89 37.26 -4.98 7.24
C LEU A 89 37.73 -3.66 7.89
N GLN A 90 36.86 -2.94 8.59
CA GLN A 90 37.25 -1.74 9.35
C GLN A 90 38.27 -2.06 10.46
N ARG A 91 38.14 -3.20 11.16
CA ARG A 91 39.08 -3.64 12.20
C ARG A 91 40.44 -4.08 11.64
N GLU A 92 40.47 -4.72 10.48
CA GLU A 92 41.72 -5.04 9.78
C GLU A 92 42.42 -3.77 9.29
N HIS A 93 41.65 -2.81 8.76
CA HIS A 93 42.18 -1.52 8.36
C HIS A 93 42.76 -0.72 9.53
N LEU A 94 42.13 -0.77 10.72
CA LEU A 94 42.64 -0.14 11.96
C LEU A 94 43.91 -0.80 12.53
N LYS A 95 44.25 -2.02 12.13
CA LYS A 95 45.50 -2.70 12.53
C LYS A 95 46.71 -2.28 11.68
N GLN A 96 46.52 -1.46 10.65
CA GLN A 96 47.61 -0.89 9.84
C GLN A 96 47.85 0.58 10.23
N ASP A 97 49.10 1.05 10.11
CA ASP A 97 49.60 2.20 10.86
C ASP A 97 48.73 3.48 10.82
N PRO A 98 48.39 4.07 12.00
CA PRO A 98 47.50 5.21 12.11
C PRO A 98 48.04 6.45 11.40
N SER A 99 49.36 6.57 11.26
CA SER A 99 50.06 7.64 10.52
C SER A 99 49.64 7.74 9.04
N THR A 100 48.98 6.73 8.48
CA THR A 100 48.46 6.74 7.11
C THR A 100 46.94 6.97 7.00
N SER A 101 46.19 6.97 8.11
CA SER A 101 44.72 6.88 8.14
C SER A 101 44.00 7.90 7.26
N SER A 102 44.18 9.21 7.51
CA SER A 102 43.52 10.28 6.73
C SER A 102 43.82 10.19 5.22
N ARG A 103 45.07 9.82 4.86
CA ARG A 103 45.51 9.66 3.46
C ARG A 103 44.96 8.38 2.80
N ARG A 104 44.38 7.46 3.58
CA ARG A 104 43.67 6.27 3.08
C ARG A 104 42.16 6.50 2.97
N VAL A 105 41.52 7.14 3.95
CA VAL A 105 40.07 7.46 3.88
C VAL A 105 39.73 8.24 2.61
N ASN A 106 40.56 9.23 2.25
CA ASN A 106 40.43 9.95 0.98
C ASN A 106 40.53 9.01 -0.24
N LYS A 107 41.47 8.06 -0.26
CA LYS A 107 41.61 7.08 -1.36
C LYS A 107 40.43 6.11 -1.45
N GLU A 108 39.85 5.70 -0.33
CA GLU A 108 38.64 4.86 -0.34
C GLU A 108 37.45 5.64 -0.91
N ILE A 109 37.26 6.90 -0.52
CA ILE A 109 36.22 7.77 -1.08
C ILE A 109 36.43 7.94 -2.60
N THR A 110 37.65 8.29 -3.05
CA THR A 110 37.96 8.37 -4.49
C THR A 110 37.65 7.06 -5.23
N LYS A 111 37.96 5.90 -4.66
CA LYS A 111 37.63 4.60 -5.25
C LYS A 111 36.12 4.35 -5.31
N PHE A 112 35.36 4.79 -4.31
CA PHE A 112 33.90 4.74 -4.34
C PHE A 112 33.31 5.73 -5.35
N ASP A 113 33.92 6.90 -5.58
CA ASP A 113 33.52 7.84 -6.62
C ASP A 113 33.82 7.30 -8.04
N GLU A 114 34.97 6.67 -8.25
CA GLU A 114 35.31 5.97 -9.50
C GLU A 114 34.35 4.80 -9.80
N GLU A 115 33.88 4.08 -8.79
CA GLU A 115 32.88 3.02 -8.94
C GLU A 115 31.49 3.61 -9.22
N PHE A 116 31.10 4.67 -8.50
CA PHE A 116 29.84 5.37 -8.71
C PHE A 116 29.72 5.94 -10.13
N GLU A 117 30.70 6.70 -10.62
CA GLU A 117 30.61 7.32 -11.94
C GLU A 117 30.54 6.30 -13.08
N ARG A 118 31.16 5.12 -12.93
CA ARG A 118 31.00 4.03 -13.92
C ARG A 118 29.61 3.41 -13.92
N ASP A 119 28.94 3.32 -12.77
CA ASP A 119 27.65 2.63 -12.65
C ASP A 119 26.46 3.56 -12.84
N ILE A 120 26.56 4.84 -12.45
CA ILE A 120 25.55 5.87 -12.73
C ILE A 120 25.43 6.13 -14.24
N GLN A 121 26.54 6.14 -14.99
CA GLN A 121 26.54 6.30 -16.45
C GLN A 121 25.86 5.13 -17.19
N LYS A 122 26.00 3.90 -16.69
CA LYS A 122 25.25 2.73 -17.22
C LYS A 122 23.77 2.83 -16.89
N LEU A 123 23.44 3.29 -15.68
CA LEU A 123 22.05 3.48 -15.25
C LEU A 123 21.37 4.55 -16.11
N GLU A 124 22.04 5.68 -16.37
CA GLU A 124 21.61 6.75 -17.29
C GLU A 124 21.29 6.21 -18.70
N GLN A 125 22.17 5.39 -19.27
CA GLN A 125 21.95 4.76 -20.60
C GLN A 125 20.72 3.83 -20.61
N ASN A 126 20.50 3.06 -19.55
CA ASN A 126 19.35 2.16 -19.45
C ASN A 126 18.02 2.92 -19.24
N ILE A 127 18.05 4.02 -18.48
CA ILE A 127 16.85 4.83 -18.19
C ILE A 127 16.19 5.38 -19.46
N CYS A 128 16.95 5.61 -20.54
CA CYS A 128 16.40 6.01 -21.84
C CYS A 128 15.29 5.07 -22.37
N GLN A 129 15.30 3.78 -22.01
CA GLN A 129 14.34 2.78 -22.48
C GLN A 129 13.06 2.69 -21.62
N LEU A 130 13.05 3.30 -20.43
CA LEU A 130 11.93 3.23 -19.49
C LEU A 130 10.71 4.06 -19.93
N ASP A 131 9.54 3.79 -19.35
CA ASP A 131 8.34 4.62 -19.50
C ASP A 131 8.47 5.99 -18.78
N PHE A 132 7.56 6.92 -19.03
CA PHE A 132 7.61 8.27 -18.47
C PHE A 132 7.55 8.30 -16.93
N ARG A 133 6.69 7.48 -16.30
CA ARG A 133 6.51 7.41 -14.84
C ARG A 133 7.75 6.84 -14.16
N SER A 134 8.35 5.81 -14.76
CA SER A 134 9.63 5.24 -14.32
C SER A 134 10.79 6.21 -14.50
N LYS A 135 10.88 6.91 -15.65
CA LYS A 135 11.89 7.94 -15.92
C LYS A 135 11.90 9.02 -14.85
N THR A 136 10.74 9.57 -14.47
CA THR A 136 10.65 10.58 -13.41
C THR A 136 11.21 10.08 -12.07
N MET A 137 10.90 8.84 -11.67
CA MET A 137 11.48 8.28 -10.43
C MET A 137 12.98 8.04 -10.56
N ALA A 138 13.42 7.51 -11.69
CA ALA A 138 14.82 7.24 -11.95
C ALA A 138 15.67 8.52 -11.89
N THR A 139 15.20 9.62 -12.50
CA THR A 139 15.82 10.95 -12.38
C THR A 139 15.89 11.40 -10.93
N MET A 140 14.78 11.39 -10.17
CA MET A 140 14.81 11.83 -8.76
C MET A 140 15.76 10.97 -7.90
N TRP A 141 15.82 9.66 -8.14
CA TRP A 141 16.75 8.75 -7.47
C TRP A 141 18.21 9.01 -7.86
N MET A 142 18.50 9.28 -9.13
CA MET A 142 19.83 9.71 -9.58
C MET A 142 20.23 11.04 -8.95
N ASP A 143 19.34 12.04 -8.91
CA ASP A 143 19.61 13.35 -8.33
C ASP A 143 19.97 13.23 -6.84
N LYS A 144 19.31 12.31 -6.11
CA LYS A 144 19.65 11.96 -4.73
C LYS A 144 20.99 11.23 -4.62
N LEU A 145 21.31 10.33 -5.55
CA LEU A 145 22.57 9.57 -5.54
C LEU A 145 23.79 10.42 -5.98
N ARG A 146 23.59 11.42 -6.84
CA ARG A 146 24.63 12.39 -7.25
C ARG A 146 24.93 13.44 -6.17
N GLN A 147 24.25 13.42 -5.02
CA GLN A 147 24.62 14.25 -3.86
C GLN A 147 25.99 13.80 -3.31
N PRO A 148 26.96 14.72 -3.08
CA PRO A 148 28.26 14.35 -2.51
C PRO A 148 28.11 13.71 -1.11
N PRO A 149 28.63 12.49 -0.90
CA PRO A 149 28.48 11.79 0.38
C PRO A 149 29.31 12.45 1.48
N HIS A 150 28.77 12.55 2.69
CA HIS A 150 29.45 13.21 3.81
C HIS A 150 30.54 12.34 4.46
N ASN A 151 30.56 11.03 4.19
CA ASN A 151 31.50 10.07 4.77
C ASN A 151 31.59 8.79 3.91
N ALA A 152 32.56 7.92 4.23
CA ALA A 152 32.85 6.70 3.47
C ALA A 152 31.72 5.63 3.54
N ASP A 153 30.94 5.58 4.62
CA ASP A 153 29.83 4.63 4.74
C ASP A 153 28.61 5.08 3.91
N GLU A 154 28.42 6.40 3.78
CA GLU A 154 27.44 6.99 2.86
C GLU A 154 27.86 6.82 1.39
N ALA A 155 29.14 7.01 1.06
CA ALA A 155 29.69 6.75 -0.27
C ALA A 155 29.54 5.27 -0.66
N ARG A 156 29.80 4.34 0.27
CA ARG A 156 29.55 2.89 0.09
C ARG A 156 28.06 2.61 -0.12
N SER A 157 27.17 3.26 0.63
CA SER A 157 25.73 3.06 0.53
C SER A 157 25.15 3.60 -0.79
N ARG A 158 25.65 4.74 -1.28
CA ARG A 158 25.38 5.26 -2.65
C ARG A 158 25.69 4.19 -3.70
N ASN A 159 26.86 3.57 -3.62
CA ASN A 159 27.29 2.57 -4.59
C ASN A 159 26.42 1.32 -4.54
N ILE A 160 26.06 0.81 -3.35
CA ILE A 160 25.16 -0.35 -3.20
C ILE A 160 23.78 -0.06 -3.79
N ILE A 161 23.18 1.11 -3.52
CA ILE A 161 21.89 1.51 -4.10
C ILE A 161 21.99 1.63 -5.62
N THR A 162 23.06 2.25 -6.14
CA THR A 162 23.30 2.40 -7.59
C THR A 162 23.46 1.04 -8.29
N SER A 163 24.23 0.12 -7.69
CA SER A 163 24.38 -1.25 -8.20
C SER A 163 23.06 -2.02 -8.20
N HIS A 164 22.22 -1.87 -7.16
CA HIS A 164 20.88 -2.49 -7.13
C HIS A 164 19.97 -1.92 -8.22
N LEU A 165 19.88 -0.60 -8.37
CA LEU A 165 19.08 0.05 -9.42
C LEU A 165 19.54 -0.37 -10.83
N LEU A 166 20.86 -0.46 -11.06
CA LEU A 166 21.43 -0.91 -12.33
C LEU A 166 21.07 -2.38 -12.62
N LYS A 167 21.24 -3.27 -11.63
CA LYS A 167 20.89 -4.70 -11.71
C LYS A 167 19.41 -4.94 -11.97
N CYS A 168 18.54 -4.11 -11.39
CA CYS A 168 17.08 -4.26 -11.42
C CYS A 168 16.37 -3.37 -12.44
N CYS A 169 17.10 -2.61 -13.26
CA CYS A 169 16.52 -1.69 -14.23
C CYS A 169 15.56 -2.39 -15.22
N GLY A 170 15.97 -3.55 -15.75
CA GLY A 170 15.13 -4.38 -16.64
C GLY A 170 13.90 -5.01 -15.97
N ASP A 171 13.94 -5.22 -14.65
CA ASP A 171 12.84 -5.78 -13.86
C ASP A 171 11.78 -4.72 -13.45
N ASN A 172 11.78 -3.56 -14.11
CA ASN A 172 10.89 -2.44 -13.83
C ASN A 172 10.95 -1.98 -12.35
N VAL A 173 12.16 -1.84 -11.81
CA VAL A 173 12.40 -1.46 -10.39
C VAL A 173 11.63 -0.19 -9.97
N PHE A 174 11.52 0.80 -10.86
CA PHE A 174 10.80 2.07 -10.61
C PHE A 174 9.27 1.95 -10.64
N ASN A 175 8.72 0.76 -10.89
CA ASN A 175 7.29 0.43 -10.73
C ASN A 175 7.04 -0.45 -9.49
N LYS A 176 8.08 -0.76 -8.70
CA LYS A 176 8.03 -1.57 -7.47
C LYS A 176 8.39 -0.73 -6.24
N GLU A 177 7.87 -1.09 -5.07
CA GLU A 177 8.36 -0.52 -3.82
C GLU A 177 9.82 -0.96 -3.56
N PRO A 178 10.68 -0.08 -3.00
CA PRO A 178 10.40 1.30 -2.59
C PRO A 178 10.68 2.38 -3.67
N PHE A 179 11.17 1.99 -4.86
CA PHE A 179 11.70 2.89 -5.88
C PHE A 179 10.62 3.52 -6.80
N ASN A 180 9.37 3.09 -6.66
CA ASN A 180 8.17 3.71 -7.25
C ASN A 180 7.79 5.07 -6.65
N HIS A 181 8.42 5.46 -5.54
CA HIS A 181 8.27 6.75 -4.89
C HIS A 181 9.57 7.58 -4.98
N PRO A 182 9.48 8.92 -4.84
CA PRO A 182 10.65 9.78 -4.68
C PRO A 182 11.57 9.28 -3.55
N PRO A 183 12.89 9.50 -3.66
CA PRO A 183 13.82 9.14 -2.60
C PRO A 183 13.48 9.82 -1.27
N PRO A 184 13.52 9.09 -0.15
CA PRO A 184 13.32 9.69 1.18
C PRO A 184 14.37 10.79 1.50
N PRO A 185 14.04 11.78 2.35
CA PRO A 185 14.93 12.90 2.66
C PRO A 185 16.17 12.51 3.48
N GLN A 186 16.23 11.30 4.04
CA GLN A 186 17.34 10.80 4.87
C GLN A 186 18.68 10.69 4.11
N ASN A 187 19.76 10.43 4.84
CA ASN A 187 21.08 10.10 4.29
C ASN A 187 21.05 8.71 3.61
N LEU A 188 22.01 8.45 2.70
CA LEU A 188 21.97 7.21 1.89
C LEU A 188 22.21 5.94 2.73
N THR A 189 22.90 6.02 3.86
CA THR A 189 23.11 4.90 4.79
C THR A 189 21.81 4.48 5.46
N THR A 190 21.05 5.42 6.02
CA THR A 190 19.73 5.15 6.62
C THR A 190 18.72 4.67 5.57
N ILE A 191 18.81 5.15 4.33
CA ILE A 191 18.01 4.64 3.21
C ILE A 191 18.37 3.16 2.92
N ARG A 192 19.65 2.84 2.75
CA ARG A 192 20.15 1.45 2.58
C ARG A 192 19.66 0.55 3.71
N GLU A 193 19.80 0.96 4.97
CA GLU A 193 19.36 0.18 6.13
C GLU A 193 17.83 -0.03 6.20
N THR A 194 17.05 1.01 5.89
CA THR A 194 15.57 0.94 5.91
C THR A 194 15.04 0.05 4.79
N MET A 195 15.68 0.11 3.62
CA MET A 195 15.41 -0.75 2.46
C MET A 195 16.06 -2.12 2.57
N ILE A 196 16.92 -2.32 3.57
CA ILE A 196 17.69 -3.55 3.87
C ILE A 196 18.58 -3.97 2.68
N LEU A 197 19.16 -3.01 1.96
CA LEU A 197 19.92 -3.23 0.72
C LEU A 197 21.35 -3.72 0.97
N THR A 198 21.66 -4.87 0.38
CA THR A 198 22.99 -5.51 0.32
C THR A 198 23.54 -5.48 -1.11
N ARG A 199 24.84 -5.71 -1.30
CA ARG A 199 25.44 -5.76 -2.65
C ARG A 199 24.91 -6.93 -3.50
N GLU A 200 24.54 -8.03 -2.86
CA GLU A 200 24.02 -9.24 -3.51
C GLU A 200 22.50 -9.18 -3.81
N SER A 201 21.77 -8.24 -3.21
CA SER A 201 20.31 -8.11 -3.24
C SER A 201 19.64 -8.28 -4.61
N THR A 202 18.45 -8.89 -4.63
CA THR A 202 17.71 -9.26 -5.86
C THR A 202 16.38 -8.49 -6.01
N CYS A 203 15.95 -8.36 -7.27
CA CYS A 203 14.88 -7.46 -7.73
C CYS A 203 13.44 -7.93 -7.42
N HIS A 204 13.33 -9.02 -6.66
CA HIS A 204 12.08 -9.70 -6.27
C HIS A 204 12.00 -10.01 -4.77
N GLY A 205 13.09 -9.82 -4.01
CA GLY A 205 13.13 -10.14 -2.57
C GLY A 205 12.97 -8.93 -1.63
N MET A 206 12.90 -7.73 -2.19
CA MET A 206 12.73 -6.49 -1.42
C MET A 206 11.45 -6.56 -0.57
N PRO A 207 11.52 -6.31 0.76
CA PRO A 207 10.33 -6.28 1.59
C PRO A 207 9.52 -5.03 1.24
N SER A 208 8.39 -5.23 0.57
CA SER A 208 7.39 -4.17 0.35
C SER A 208 7.09 -3.48 1.70
N SER A 209 7.09 -2.15 1.69
CA SER A 209 7.26 -1.24 2.83
C SER A 209 6.01 -1.09 3.70
N LYS A 210 5.36 -2.23 3.97
CA LYS A 210 3.94 -2.43 4.27
C LYS A 210 3.08 -1.96 3.10
N GLN A 211 2.20 -2.84 2.61
CA GLN A 211 0.93 -2.35 2.06
C GLN A 211 0.18 -1.62 3.17
N MET A 212 0.37 -0.30 3.26
CA MET A 212 -0.68 0.58 3.73
C MET A 212 -1.81 0.38 2.75
N GLU A 213 -2.80 -0.44 3.10
CA GLU A 213 -3.78 -0.95 2.13
C GLU A 213 -4.29 0.22 1.28
N PRO A 214 -4.33 0.13 -0.07
CA PRO A 214 -4.60 1.29 -0.93
C PRO A 214 -6.01 1.89 -0.76
N LYS A 215 -6.80 1.31 0.15
CA LYS A 215 -8.10 1.81 0.60
C LYS A 215 -8.08 2.44 2.00
N ALA A 216 -7.00 2.39 2.79
CA ALA A 216 -6.98 2.92 4.17
C ALA A 216 -7.43 4.39 4.24
N ASN A 217 -6.87 5.23 3.36
CA ASN A 217 -7.24 6.65 3.26
C ASN A 217 -8.67 6.85 2.69
N LEU A 218 -9.18 5.92 1.88
CA LEU A 218 -10.55 5.96 1.35
C LEU A 218 -11.58 5.49 2.38
N THR A 219 -11.28 4.44 3.15
CA THR A 219 -12.06 3.97 4.29
C THR A 219 -12.19 5.09 5.34
N GLN A 220 -11.10 5.83 5.58
CA GLN A 220 -11.16 7.01 6.44
C GLN A 220 -11.97 8.14 5.80
N LEU A 221 -11.76 8.48 4.52
CA LEU A 221 -12.54 9.51 3.83
C LEU A 221 -14.06 9.21 3.85
N PHE A 222 -14.44 7.93 3.76
CA PHE A 222 -15.82 7.49 3.89
C PHE A 222 -16.31 7.53 5.35
N SER A 223 -15.53 7.08 6.35
CA SER A 223 -15.93 7.16 7.77
C SER A 223 -16.08 8.58 8.28
N ASP A 224 -15.30 9.51 7.74
CA ASP A 224 -15.25 10.91 8.17
C ASP A 224 -16.29 11.77 7.40
N SER A 225 -17.04 11.16 6.47
CA SER A 225 -18.15 11.78 5.74
C SER A 225 -19.50 11.53 6.41
N TYR A 226 -20.43 12.50 6.29
CA TYR A 226 -21.68 12.55 7.06
C TYR A 226 -22.61 11.34 6.88
N ASP A 227 -22.52 10.66 5.75
CA ASP A 227 -23.33 9.51 5.35
C ASP A 227 -22.53 8.19 5.30
N GLY A 228 -21.33 8.16 5.87
CA GLY A 228 -20.45 6.99 5.81
C GLY A 228 -19.93 6.67 4.39
N GLY A 229 -20.03 7.61 3.46
CA GLY A 229 -19.60 7.48 2.07
C GLY A 229 -20.68 6.97 1.11
N GLU A 230 -21.94 6.88 1.53
CA GLU A 230 -23.04 6.34 0.71
C GLU A 230 -23.20 7.13 -0.61
N PHE A 231 -23.25 8.46 -0.57
CA PHE A 231 -23.28 9.34 -1.75
C PHE A 231 -22.04 9.16 -2.62
N LEU A 232 -20.84 9.18 -2.02
CA LEU A 232 -19.58 9.04 -2.76
C LEU A 232 -19.45 7.66 -3.45
N SER A 233 -20.06 6.62 -2.88
CA SER A 233 -20.10 5.27 -3.45
C SER A 233 -21.02 5.14 -4.68
N GLN A 234 -21.99 6.06 -4.82
CA GLN A 234 -22.94 6.11 -5.94
C GLN A 234 -22.44 6.98 -7.11
N LEU A 235 -21.41 7.81 -6.89
CA LEU A 235 -20.84 8.64 -7.95
C LEU A 235 -20.13 7.76 -9.02
N PRO A 236 -20.33 8.04 -10.32
CA PRO A 236 -19.65 7.28 -11.37
C PRO A 236 -18.15 7.58 -11.33
N VAL A 237 -17.35 6.58 -10.94
CA VAL A 237 -15.88 6.68 -10.91
C VAL A 237 -15.37 7.01 -12.33
N PRO A 238 -14.68 8.16 -12.53
CA PRO A 238 -14.09 8.49 -13.83
C PRO A 238 -13.05 7.42 -14.20
N ARG A 239 -13.16 6.84 -15.40
CA ARG A 239 -12.16 5.87 -15.88
C ARG A 239 -10.83 6.56 -16.20
N ASP A 240 -10.93 7.78 -16.72
CA ASP A 240 -9.85 8.76 -16.82
C ASP A 240 -10.43 10.11 -16.39
N GLY A 241 -9.74 10.84 -15.50
CA GLY A 241 -10.17 12.16 -15.03
C GLY A 241 -9.75 12.48 -13.59
N ALA A 242 -9.68 13.77 -13.27
CA ALA A 242 -9.47 14.26 -11.91
C ALA A 242 -10.80 14.60 -11.24
N PHE A 243 -10.88 14.40 -9.92
CA PHE A 243 -11.96 14.92 -9.08
C PHE A 243 -11.41 15.98 -8.11
N PHE A 244 -12.25 16.94 -7.74
CA PHE A 244 -11.90 18.02 -6.83
C PHE A 244 -12.91 18.07 -5.67
N ILE A 245 -12.44 18.00 -4.44
CA ILE A 245 -13.27 18.16 -3.25
C ILE A 245 -13.24 19.64 -2.86
N TYR A 246 -14.35 20.35 -3.07
CA TYR A 246 -14.45 21.78 -2.75
C TYR A 246 -14.97 21.98 -1.32
N TYR A 247 -14.07 22.24 -0.38
CA TYR A 247 -14.39 22.44 1.03
C TYR A 247 -14.87 23.87 1.29
N MET A 248 -16.19 24.07 1.28
CA MET A 248 -16.80 25.35 1.67
C MET A 248 -16.92 25.44 3.18
N GLN A 249 -16.30 26.46 3.79
CA GLN A 249 -16.70 26.91 5.12
C GLN A 249 -18.07 27.61 5.00
N PRO A 250 -19.07 27.28 5.84
CA PRO A 250 -20.26 28.10 5.95
C PRO A 250 -19.87 29.47 6.52
N ASN A 251 -20.48 30.54 6.00
CA ASN A 251 -20.28 31.88 6.54
C ASN A 251 -20.76 31.95 8.01
N LEU A 252 -19.92 32.52 8.87
CA LEU A 252 -20.23 32.86 10.26
C LEU A 252 -20.91 34.24 10.35
#